data_AF-A0A084SKI9-F1
#
_entry.id   AF-A0A084SKI9-F1
#
_cell.length_a   1.000
_cell.length_b   1.000
_cell.length_c   1.000
_cell.angle_alpha   90.00
_cell.angle_beta   90.00
_cell.angle_gamma   90.00
#
_symmetry.space_group_name_H-M   'P 1'
#
loop_
_entity.id
_entity.type
_entity.pdbx_description
1 polymer ?
#
loop_
_entity_poly.entity_id
_entity_poly.type
_entity_poly.pdbx_seq_one_letter_code
_entity_poly.pdbx_strand_id
1 'polypeptide(L)'
;MDPTSLERIRRKVEAGEPLSDAELEVLRTAARNTPGPTLRLAVAHALVNAGAEREALRLLETLRRDFPQDVQVRLGLARALLGLERPGDAEAVLREALVLNPGDPEAQKVLAVLALRRGEHGRARAYVVDVLRRDPFDEEARLLESELEAADVSPPPAPRVQALRPEFTAALLAALHRAGVACRRQGKDLLVKLASGEVGRVDVASLYVAYRDGSQELGTYVRGLVARLRELSGLAVDAGTLEARLRPVLRPGGFETQAAGALHRPGPAGLEVFYVLEDAEFVHYLPGDSLGPAGLSAEAVDALAWRNLEAHPAPVRPVVLDEGQVVLAETFSGLWAVAGGDGYDGARLLTAEQRGRLVLHAGEVSLRVHLGWREFTLVCRESDTPACEALARLGGAPDGIPGLFRLEGGTLTSL
;
A
#
# COMPACT_ATOMS: atom_id res chain seq x y z
N MET A 1 45.90 -29.80 -36.82
CA MET A 1 45.09 -29.73 -35.59
C MET A 1 43.69 -30.15 -35.97
N ASP A 2 43.07 -31.10 -35.27
CA ASP A 2 41.67 -31.47 -35.54
C ASP A 2 40.76 -30.28 -35.16
N PRO A 3 40.02 -29.66 -36.11
CA PRO A 3 39.15 -28.52 -35.84
C PRO A 3 38.10 -28.81 -34.76
N THR A 4 37.64 -30.05 -34.71
CA THR A 4 36.64 -30.55 -33.75
C THR A 4 37.16 -30.50 -32.32
N SER A 5 38.45 -30.81 -32.14
CA SER A 5 39.14 -30.78 -30.85
C SER A 5 39.34 -29.35 -30.33
N LEU A 6 39.68 -28.39 -31.19
CA LEU A 6 39.84 -26.99 -30.79
C LEU A 6 38.49 -26.36 -30.40
N GLU A 7 37.44 -26.66 -31.15
CA GLU A 7 36.10 -26.16 -30.86
C GLU A 7 35.57 -26.71 -29.52
N ARG A 8 35.83 -27.98 -29.22
CA ARG A 8 35.53 -28.56 -27.90
C ARG A 8 36.25 -27.82 -26.77
N ILE A 9 37.54 -27.51 -26.96
CA ILE A 9 38.32 -26.75 -25.96
C ILE A 9 37.73 -25.35 -25.75
N ARG A 10 37.34 -24.66 -26.83
CA ARG A 10 36.72 -23.33 -26.73
C ARG A 10 35.39 -23.35 -25.98
N ARG A 11 34.54 -24.35 -26.24
CA ARG A 11 33.28 -24.51 -25.49
C ARG A 11 33.51 -24.74 -24.00
N LYS A 12 34.53 -25.51 -23.61
CA LYS A 12 34.91 -25.65 -22.19
C LYS A 12 35.28 -24.31 -21.56
N VAL A 13 36.07 -23.50 -22.29
CA VAL A 13 36.44 -22.15 -21.82
C VAL A 13 35.21 -21.25 -21.65
N GLU A 14 34.29 -21.26 -22.63
CA GLU A 14 33.04 -20.48 -22.59
C GLU A 14 32.12 -20.93 -21.43
N ALA A 15 32.11 -22.23 -21.12
CA ALA A 15 31.39 -22.79 -19.98
C ALA A 15 32.04 -22.50 -18.60
N GLY A 16 33.19 -21.81 -18.57
CA GLY A 16 33.90 -21.53 -17.31
C GLY A 16 34.73 -22.70 -16.77
N GLU A 17 34.87 -23.79 -17.53
CA GLU A 17 35.61 -24.97 -17.06
C GLU A 17 37.14 -24.73 -17.13
N PRO A 18 37.91 -25.22 -16.15
CA PRO A 18 39.36 -25.21 -16.23
C PRO A 18 39.84 -26.19 -17.31
N LEU A 19 40.84 -25.78 -18.08
CA LEU A 19 41.52 -26.63 -19.05
C LEU A 19 42.62 -27.45 -18.38
N SER A 20 42.84 -28.67 -18.87
CA SER A 20 44.10 -29.38 -18.58
C SER A 20 45.29 -28.67 -19.24
N ASP A 21 46.51 -28.88 -18.72
CA ASP A 21 47.73 -28.28 -19.29
C ASP A 21 47.91 -28.61 -20.79
N ALA A 22 47.53 -29.83 -21.20
CA ALA A 22 47.55 -30.25 -22.59
C ALA A 22 46.53 -29.49 -23.45
N GLU A 23 45.31 -29.30 -22.96
CA GLU A 23 44.26 -28.52 -23.65
C GLU A 23 44.65 -27.04 -23.76
N LEU A 24 45.24 -26.47 -22.70
CA LEU A 24 45.73 -25.10 -22.69
C LEU A 24 46.87 -24.90 -23.69
N GLU A 25 47.81 -25.86 -23.80
CA GLU A 25 48.92 -25.75 -24.75
C GLU A 25 48.47 -25.90 -26.21
N VAL A 26 47.45 -26.72 -26.47
CA VAL A 26 46.78 -26.79 -27.78
C VAL A 26 46.18 -25.42 -28.13
N LEU A 27 45.47 -24.79 -27.19
CA LEU A 27 44.87 -23.47 -27.40
C LEU A 27 45.93 -22.36 -27.60
N ARG A 28 47.02 -22.37 -26.83
CA ARG A 28 48.15 -21.45 -27.00
C ARG A 28 48.83 -21.62 -28.36
N THR A 29 49.02 -22.85 -28.81
CA THR A 29 49.60 -23.12 -30.14
C THR A 29 48.68 -22.65 -31.25
N ALA A 30 47.37 -22.87 -31.13
CA ALA A 30 46.37 -22.34 -32.05
C ALA A 30 46.42 -20.81 -32.13
N ALA A 31 46.49 -20.15 -30.98
CA ALA A 31 46.56 -18.70 -30.85
C ALA A 31 47.84 -18.09 -31.43
N ARG A 32 48.99 -18.79 -31.36
CA ARG A 32 50.24 -18.33 -32.00
C ARG A 32 50.17 -18.39 -33.54
N ASN A 33 49.45 -19.37 -34.08
CA ASN A 33 49.38 -19.62 -35.52
C ASN A 33 48.22 -18.87 -36.20
N THR A 34 47.34 -18.23 -35.44
CA THR A 34 46.16 -17.53 -35.96
C THR A 34 46.23 -16.04 -35.60
N PRO A 35 46.33 -15.14 -36.59
CA PRO A 35 46.28 -13.71 -36.34
C PRO A 35 44.95 -13.26 -35.71
N GLY A 36 44.97 -12.12 -35.03
CA GLY A 36 43.77 -11.53 -34.42
C GLY A 36 43.60 -11.81 -32.92
N PRO A 37 42.55 -11.25 -32.29
CA PRO A 37 42.35 -11.30 -30.85
C PRO A 37 41.62 -12.56 -30.38
N THR A 38 40.78 -13.19 -31.21
CA THR A 38 39.80 -14.21 -30.79
C THR A 38 40.41 -15.40 -30.04
N LEU A 39 41.41 -16.09 -30.61
CA LEU A 39 42.01 -17.25 -29.94
C LEU A 39 42.90 -16.83 -28.77
N ARG A 40 43.52 -15.65 -28.83
CA ARG A 40 44.29 -15.10 -27.71
C ARG A 40 43.39 -14.71 -26.54
N LEU A 41 42.18 -14.24 -26.81
CA LEU A 41 41.14 -14.01 -25.80
C LEU A 41 40.66 -15.32 -25.18
N ALA A 42 40.47 -16.37 -25.97
CA ALA A 42 40.15 -17.69 -25.44
C ALA A 42 41.25 -18.21 -24.50
N VAL A 43 42.54 -17.99 -24.82
CA VAL A 43 43.64 -18.29 -23.89
C VAL A 43 43.52 -17.46 -22.60
N ALA A 44 43.26 -16.16 -22.71
CA ALA A 44 43.11 -15.29 -21.55
C ALA A 44 41.94 -15.70 -20.65
N HIS A 45 40.79 -16.06 -21.22
CA HIS A 45 39.63 -16.57 -20.47
C HIS A 45 39.93 -17.91 -19.81
N ALA A 46 40.63 -18.83 -20.50
CA ALA A 46 41.07 -20.09 -19.89
C ALA A 46 41.98 -19.86 -18.67
N LEU A 47 42.88 -18.88 -18.75
CA LEU A 47 43.74 -18.48 -17.63
C LEU A 47 42.93 -17.88 -16.47
N VAL A 48 41.91 -17.08 -16.74
CA VAL A 48 40.99 -16.57 -15.70
C VAL A 48 40.22 -17.72 -15.04
N ASN A 49 39.65 -18.65 -15.81
CA ASN A 49 38.93 -19.82 -15.27
C ASN A 49 39.83 -20.71 -14.41
N ALA A 50 41.13 -20.74 -14.70
CA ALA A 50 42.13 -21.50 -13.95
C ALA A 50 42.69 -20.76 -12.71
N GLY A 51 42.21 -19.55 -12.39
CA GLY A 51 42.74 -18.75 -11.28
C GLY A 51 44.16 -18.22 -11.53
N ALA A 52 44.56 -18.10 -12.79
CA ALA A 52 45.86 -17.59 -13.22
C ALA A 52 45.75 -16.14 -13.71
N GLU A 53 45.08 -15.27 -12.95
CA GLU A 53 44.68 -13.92 -13.39
C GLU A 53 45.88 -13.01 -13.67
N ARG A 54 47.01 -13.21 -12.97
CA ARG A 54 48.25 -12.44 -13.24
C ARG A 54 48.82 -12.72 -14.63
N GLU A 55 48.70 -13.96 -15.11
CA GLU A 55 49.13 -14.33 -16.46
C GLU A 55 48.12 -13.81 -17.50
N ALA A 56 46.82 -13.98 -17.22
CA ALA A 56 45.76 -13.44 -18.05
C ALA A 56 45.91 -11.93 -18.23
N LEU A 57 46.17 -11.19 -17.14
CA LEU A 57 46.33 -9.74 -17.15
C LEU A 57 47.43 -9.29 -18.12
N ARG A 58 48.62 -9.90 -18.07
CA ARG A 58 49.74 -9.56 -18.99
C ARG A 58 49.37 -9.80 -20.45
N LEU A 59 48.68 -10.91 -20.73
CA LEU A 59 48.22 -11.23 -22.08
C LEU A 59 47.16 -10.23 -22.56
N LEU A 60 46.20 -9.89 -21.71
CA LEU A 60 45.12 -8.93 -22.00
C LEU A 60 45.64 -7.50 -22.16
N GLU A 61 46.66 -7.09 -21.42
CA GLU A 61 47.34 -5.80 -21.62
C GLU A 61 48.04 -5.73 -22.98
N THR A 62 48.66 -6.83 -23.42
CA THR A 62 49.25 -6.93 -24.76
C THR A 62 48.16 -6.87 -25.83
N LEU A 63 47.07 -7.62 -25.66
CA LEU A 63 45.93 -7.59 -26.57
C LEU A 63 45.28 -6.21 -26.65
N ARG A 64 45.19 -5.47 -25.55
CA ARG A 64 44.62 -4.12 -25.54
C ARG A 64 45.47 -3.14 -26.35
N ARG A 65 46.80 -3.33 -26.38
CA ARG A 65 47.71 -2.53 -27.21
C ARG A 65 47.58 -2.89 -28.69
N ASP A 66 47.51 -4.18 -29.00
CA ASP A 66 47.40 -4.69 -30.37
C ASP A 66 46.02 -4.40 -30.99
N PHE A 67 44.96 -4.41 -30.17
CA PHE A 67 43.57 -4.26 -30.59
C PHE A 67 42.83 -3.22 -29.74
N PRO A 68 43.17 -1.93 -29.86
CA PRO A 68 42.65 -0.89 -29.00
C PRO A 68 41.15 -0.61 -29.19
N GLN A 69 40.51 -1.13 -30.23
CA GLN A 69 39.08 -0.95 -30.49
C GLN A 69 38.24 -2.20 -30.18
N ASP A 70 38.86 -3.27 -29.69
CA ASP A 70 38.16 -4.51 -29.37
C ASP A 70 37.53 -4.44 -27.96
N VAL A 71 36.21 -4.59 -27.92
CA VAL A 71 35.41 -4.55 -26.68
C VAL A 71 35.62 -5.81 -25.85
N GLN A 72 35.75 -6.98 -26.49
CA GLN A 72 35.94 -8.26 -25.81
C GLN A 72 37.29 -8.32 -25.10
N VAL A 73 38.32 -7.67 -25.66
CA VAL A 73 39.61 -7.49 -24.98
C VAL A 73 39.47 -6.69 -23.68
N ARG A 74 38.64 -5.64 -23.65
CA ARG A 74 38.41 -4.85 -22.43
C ARG A 74 37.58 -5.61 -21.40
N LEU A 75 36.56 -6.35 -21.84
CA LEU A 75 35.78 -7.22 -20.95
C LEU A 75 36.67 -8.28 -20.30
N GLY A 76 37.53 -8.95 -21.08
CA GLY A 76 38.50 -9.91 -20.56
C GLY A 76 39.45 -9.27 -19.54
N LEU A 77 39.97 -8.07 -19.85
CA LEU A 77 40.83 -7.30 -18.93
C LEU A 77 40.12 -6.96 -17.62
N ALA A 78 38.87 -6.50 -17.68
CA ALA A 78 38.07 -6.21 -16.50
C ALA A 78 37.86 -7.47 -15.65
N ARG A 79 37.51 -8.62 -16.25
CA ARG A 79 37.34 -9.90 -15.54
C ARG A 79 38.62 -10.35 -14.84
N ALA A 80 39.78 -10.24 -15.50
CA ALA A 80 41.08 -10.53 -14.88
C ALA A 80 41.40 -9.59 -13.70
N LEU A 81 41.08 -8.29 -13.82
CA LEU A 81 41.24 -7.32 -12.74
C LEU A 81 40.30 -7.61 -11.56
N LEU A 82 39.09 -8.11 -11.81
CA LEU A 82 38.16 -8.53 -10.75
C LEU A 82 38.66 -9.74 -9.97
N GLY A 83 39.21 -10.76 -10.65
CA GLY A 83 39.82 -11.90 -9.96
C GLY A 83 41.08 -11.54 -9.17
N LEU A 84 41.76 -10.44 -9.53
CA LEU A 84 42.85 -9.85 -8.75
C LEU A 84 42.40 -8.90 -7.64
N GLU A 85 41.11 -8.86 -7.33
CA GLU A 85 40.52 -7.97 -6.32
C GLU A 85 40.81 -6.47 -6.58
N ARG A 86 40.88 -6.07 -7.86
CA ARG A 86 41.07 -4.67 -8.30
C ARG A 86 39.80 -4.10 -8.93
N PRO A 87 38.68 -3.96 -8.19
CA PRO A 87 37.39 -3.56 -8.75
C PRO A 87 37.36 -2.12 -9.27
N GLY A 88 38.21 -1.22 -8.75
CA GLY A 88 38.31 0.15 -9.26
C GLY A 88 38.87 0.21 -10.68
N ASP A 89 39.96 -0.52 -10.92
CA ASP A 89 40.60 -0.60 -12.24
C ASP A 89 39.69 -1.32 -13.24
N ALA A 90 39.00 -2.38 -12.81
CA ALA A 90 38.04 -3.10 -13.63
C ALA A 90 36.90 -2.17 -14.09
N GLU A 91 36.35 -1.36 -13.19
CA GLU A 91 35.28 -0.40 -13.52
C GLU A 91 35.75 0.65 -14.53
N ALA A 92 36.99 1.14 -14.43
CA ALA A 92 37.55 2.08 -15.39
C ALA A 92 37.62 1.45 -16.81
N VAL A 93 38.11 0.22 -16.90
CA VAL A 93 38.20 -0.52 -18.16
C VAL A 93 36.81 -0.83 -18.74
N LEU A 94 35.82 -1.16 -17.91
CA LEU A 94 34.44 -1.38 -18.35
C LEU A 94 33.78 -0.10 -18.87
N ARG A 95 34.07 1.06 -18.26
CA ARG A 95 33.62 2.35 -18.81
C ARG A 95 34.23 2.64 -20.17
N GLU A 96 35.52 2.34 -20.37
CA GLU A 96 36.13 2.43 -21.70
C GLU A 96 35.46 1.49 -22.71
N ALA A 97 35.08 0.28 -22.28
CA ALA A 97 34.35 -0.66 -23.12
C ALA A 97 32.98 -0.10 -23.55
N LEU A 98 32.26 0.55 -22.63
CA LEU A 98 31.00 1.23 -22.93
C LEU A 98 31.16 2.49 -23.80
N VAL A 99 32.32 3.15 -23.81
CA VAL A 99 32.58 4.24 -24.76
C VAL A 99 32.66 3.70 -26.19
N LEU A 100 33.24 2.51 -26.37
CA LEU A 100 33.35 1.87 -27.69
C LEU A 100 32.06 1.22 -28.14
N ASN A 101 31.34 0.57 -27.22
CA ASN A 101 30.03 -0.01 -27.46
C ASN A 101 29.10 0.32 -26.28
N PRO A 102 28.34 1.43 -26.37
CA PRO A 102 27.42 1.85 -25.31
C PRO A 102 26.29 0.86 -25.02
N GLY A 103 26.12 -0.16 -25.86
CA GLY A 103 25.11 -1.18 -25.68
C GLY A 103 25.61 -2.58 -25.47
N ASP A 104 26.88 -2.73 -25.10
CA ASP A 104 27.43 -4.03 -24.75
C ASP A 104 26.78 -4.58 -23.46
N PRO A 105 25.96 -5.65 -23.54
CA PRO A 105 25.21 -6.14 -22.39
C PRO A 105 26.14 -6.71 -21.31
N GLU A 106 27.24 -7.35 -21.71
CA GLU A 106 28.23 -7.91 -20.80
C GLU A 106 28.91 -6.82 -19.96
N ALA A 107 29.33 -5.71 -20.58
CA ALA A 107 29.92 -4.60 -19.85
C ALA A 107 28.94 -3.99 -18.83
N GLN A 108 27.66 -3.87 -19.20
CA GLN A 108 26.61 -3.36 -18.32
C GLN A 108 26.31 -4.31 -17.15
N LYS A 109 26.20 -5.63 -17.40
CA LYS A 109 26.00 -6.63 -16.35
C LYS A 109 27.14 -6.65 -15.34
N VAL A 110 28.40 -6.64 -15.81
CA VAL A 110 29.56 -6.61 -14.89
C VAL A 110 29.60 -5.31 -14.07
N LEU A 111 29.25 -4.16 -14.67
CA LEU A 111 29.12 -2.89 -13.94
C LEU A 111 27.96 -2.90 -12.94
N ALA A 112 26.85 -3.57 -13.25
CA ALA A 112 25.73 -3.75 -12.33
C ALA A 112 26.16 -4.57 -11.10
N VAL A 113 26.85 -5.69 -11.29
CA VAL A 113 27.41 -6.51 -10.21
C VAL A 113 28.37 -5.70 -9.34
N LEU A 114 29.25 -4.89 -9.97
CA LEU A 114 30.18 -4.04 -9.22
C LEU A 114 29.47 -2.97 -8.39
N ALA A 115 28.43 -2.35 -8.94
CA ALA A 115 27.62 -1.37 -8.24
C ALA A 115 26.86 -2.02 -7.08
N LEU A 116 26.27 -3.21 -7.26
CA LEU A 116 25.62 -3.98 -6.20
C LEU A 116 26.57 -4.28 -5.04
N ARG A 117 27.77 -4.79 -5.33
CA ARG A 117 28.79 -5.08 -4.30
C ARG A 117 29.21 -3.85 -3.49
N ARG A 118 29.02 -2.65 -4.04
CA ARG A 118 29.31 -1.37 -3.37
C ARG A 118 28.09 -0.73 -2.69
N GLY A 119 26.91 -1.38 -2.76
CA GLY A 119 25.65 -0.82 -2.26
C GLY A 119 25.09 0.31 -3.14
N GLU A 120 25.61 0.49 -4.36
CA GLU A 120 25.20 1.53 -5.29
C GLU A 120 23.96 1.07 -6.10
N HIS A 121 22.87 0.73 -5.42
CA HIS A 121 21.69 0.08 -6.02
C HIS A 121 21.09 0.88 -7.19
N GLY A 122 21.06 2.22 -7.10
CA GLY A 122 20.58 3.07 -8.18
C GLY A 122 21.41 2.96 -9.47
N ARG A 123 22.75 2.85 -9.35
CA ARG A 123 23.63 2.66 -10.52
C ARG A 123 23.49 1.26 -11.08
N ALA A 124 23.42 0.26 -10.22
CA ALA A 124 23.18 -1.12 -10.64
C ALA A 124 21.86 -1.25 -11.42
N ARG A 125 20.78 -0.67 -10.90
CA ARG A 125 19.46 -0.65 -11.55
C ARG A 125 19.50 0.00 -12.94
N ALA A 126 20.21 1.11 -13.10
CA ALA A 126 20.35 1.75 -14.42
C ALA A 126 21.02 0.83 -15.46
N TYR A 127 22.09 0.11 -15.06
CA TYR A 127 22.75 -0.83 -15.95
C TYR A 127 21.88 -2.04 -16.30
N VAL A 128 21.17 -2.61 -15.32
CA VAL A 128 20.26 -3.76 -15.53
C VAL A 128 19.10 -3.39 -16.46
N VAL A 129 18.48 -2.23 -16.26
CA VAL A 129 17.39 -1.74 -17.13
C VAL A 129 17.84 -1.60 -18.58
N ASP A 130 19.06 -1.12 -18.81
CA ASP A 130 19.58 -0.98 -20.17
C ASP A 130 19.82 -2.33 -20.87
N VAL A 131 20.21 -3.37 -20.12
CA VAL A 131 20.36 -4.73 -20.65
C VAL A 131 18.98 -5.31 -20.98
N LEU A 132 18.04 -5.27 -20.02
CA LEU A 132 16.69 -5.83 -20.19
C LEU A 132 15.85 -5.10 -21.25
N ARG A 133 16.12 -3.81 -21.48
CA ARG A 133 15.51 -3.05 -22.58
C ARG A 133 15.92 -3.58 -23.97
N ARG A 134 17.11 -4.15 -24.09
CA ARG A 134 17.61 -4.72 -25.35
C ARG A 134 17.26 -6.19 -25.48
N ASP A 135 17.44 -6.94 -24.40
CA ASP A 135 17.04 -8.34 -24.30
C ASP A 135 16.24 -8.58 -23.02
N PRO A 136 14.89 -8.56 -23.10
CA PRO A 136 14.02 -8.83 -21.96
C PRO A 136 14.15 -10.24 -21.38
N PHE A 137 14.86 -11.15 -22.06
CA PHE A 137 15.04 -12.54 -21.67
C PHE A 137 16.46 -12.87 -21.20
N ASP A 138 17.37 -11.88 -21.07
CA ASP A 138 18.71 -12.11 -20.52
C ASP A 138 18.60 -12.61 -19.05
N GLU A 139 18.89 -13.89 -18.84
CA GLU A 139 18.70 -14.57 -17.56
C GLU A 139 19.52 -13.93 -16.44
N GLU A 140 20.75 -13.53 -16.73
CA GLU A 140 21.65 -12.92 -15.75
C GLU A 140 21.17 -11.52 -15.35
N ALA A 141 20.70 -10.72 -16.29
CA ALA A 141 20.11 -9.41 -16.01
C ALA A 141 18.81 -9.53 -15.19
N ARG A 142 17.97 -10.54 -15.45
CA ARG A 142 16.77 -10.80 -14.63
C ARG A 142 17.10 -11.26 -13.22
N LEU A 143 18.17 -12.05 -13.04
CA LEU A 143 18.67 -12.41 -11.72
C LEU A 143 19.16 -11.16 -10.96
N LEU A 144 19.90 -10.28 -11.62
CA LEU A 144 20.35 -9.01 -11.04
C LEU A 144 19.19 -8.05 -10.72
N GLU A 145 18.14 -8.03 -11.55
CA GLU A 145 16.90 -7.29 -11.29
C GLU A 145 16.19 -7.83 -10.03
N SER A 146 16.05 -9.15 -9.93
CA SER A 146 15.48 -9.81 -8.76
C SER A 146 16.28 -9.54 -7.49
N GLU A 147 17.63 -9.52 -7.56
CA GLU A 147 18.50 -9.15 -6.44
C GLU A 147 18.30 -7.68 -6.04
N LEU A 148 18.17 -6.78 -7.00
CA LEU A 148 17.88 -5.35 -6.76
C LEU A 148 16.48 -5.14 -6.17
N GLU A 149 15.49 -5.88 -6.61
CA GLU A 149 14.14 -5.86 -6.06
C GLU A 149 14.13 -6.42 -4.63
N ALA A 150 14.82 -7.53 -4.38
CA ALA A 150 14.99 -8.08 -3.04
C ALA A 150 15.74 -7.12 -2.09
N ALA A 151 16.65 -6.31 -2.63
CA ALA A 151 17.37 -5.29 -1.87
C ALA A 151 16.53 -4.00 -1.64
N ASP A 152 15.60 -3.67 -2.54
CA ASP A 152 14.63 -2.56 -2.38
C ASP A 152 13.40 -2.96 -1.55
N VAL A 153 13.09 -4.25 -1.48
CA VAL A 153 12.23 -4.81 -0.44
C VAL A 153 13.00 -4.68 0.86
N SER A 154 12.72 -3.60 1.60
CA SER A 154 13.07 -3.51 3.02
C SER A 154 12.79 -4.88 3.67
N PRO A 155 13.73 -5.47 4.44
CA PRO A 155 13.51 -6.77 5.04
C PRO A 155 12.14 -6.76 5.69
N PRO A 156 11.28 -7.78 5.46
CA PRO A 156 9.99 -7.81 6.11
C PRO A 156 10.27 -7.61 7.60
N PRO A 157 9.63 -6.64 8.28
CA PRO A 157 9.86 -6.44 9.69
C PRO A 157 9.69 -7.81 10.34
N ALA A 158 10.71 -8.27 11.07
CA ALA A 158 10.71 -9.56 11.76
C ALA A 158 9.32 -9.76 12.36
N PRO A 159 8.70 -10.96 12.26
CA PRO A 159 7.31 -11.16 12.65
C PRO A 159 7.13 -10.56 14.04
N ARG A 160 6.47 -9.41 14.08
CA ARG A 160 6.25 -8.72 15.33
C ARG A 160 5.38 -9.68 16.12
N VAL A 161 5.84 -10.11 17.28
CA VAL A 161 4.98 -10.79 18.25
C VAL A 161 3.95 -9.75 18.65
N GLN A 162 2.90 -9.64 17.83
CA GLN A 162 1.83 -8.70 18.05
C GLN A 162 1.17 -9.13 19.35
N ALA A 163 1.29 -8.29 20.37
CA ALA A 163 0.75 -8.60 21.69
C ALA A 163 -0.68 -9.14 21.54
N LEU A 164 -0.96 -10.26 22.19
CA LEU A 164 -2.30 -10.85 22.21
C LEU A 164 -3.25 -9.89 22.94
N ARG A 165 -4.54 -9.98 22.64
CA ARG A 165 -5.57 -9.13 23.29
C ARG A 165 -5.46 -9.08 24.82
N PRO A 166 -5.15 -10.18 25.55
CA PRO A 166 -4.94 -10.11 27.00
C PRO A 166 -3.76 -9.24 27.42
N GLU A 167 -2.63 -9.31 26.71
CA GLU A 167 -1.42 -8.52 26.98
C GLU A 167 -1.65 -7.04 26.70
N PHE A 168 -2.32 -6.73 25.59
CA PHE A 168 -2.76 -5.37 25.27
C PHE A 168 -3.65 -4.80 26.39
N THR A 169 -4.65 -5.57 26.81
CA THR A 169 -5.60 -5.14 27.86
C THR A 169 -4.89 -4.90 29.19
N ALA A 170 -3.97 -5.78 29.57
CA ALA A 170 -3.19 -5.65 30.79
C ALA A 170 -2.27 -4.41 30.75
N ALA A 171 -1.61 -4.17 29.62
CA ALA A 171 -0.76 -3.00 29.43
C ALA A 171 -1.55 -1.69 29.50
N LEU A 172 -2.74 -1.65 28.87
CA LEU A 172 -3.64 -0.50 28.91
C LEU A 172 -4.12 -0.18 30.33
N LEU A 173 -4.61 -1.19 31.06
CA LEU A 173 -5.05 -1.02 32.45
C LEU A 173 -3.90 -0.56 33.34
N ALA A 174 -2.71 -1.15 33.21
CA ALA A 174 -1.53 -0.74 33.98
C ALA A 174 -1.13 0.70 33.68
N ALA A 175 -1.21 1.14 32.42
CA ALA A 175 -0.91 2.51 32.03
C ALA A 175 -1.94 3.52 32.56
N LEU A 176 -3.24 3.18 32.54
CA LEU A 176 -4.30 4.01 33.11
C LEU A 176 -4.15 4.16 34.63
N HIS A 177 -3.86 3.06 35.35
CA HIS A 177 -3.59 3.11 36.79
C HIS A 177 -2.36 3.96 37.11
N ARG A 178 -1.25 3.80 36.37
CA ARG A 178 -0.05 4.65 36.53
C ARG A 178 -0.33 6.13 36.25
N ALA A 179 -1.25 6.41 35.32
CA ALA A 179 -1.66 7.77 34.99
C ALA A 179 -2.68 8.36 35.98
N GLY A 180 -3.12 7.60 36.99
CA GLY A 180 -4.09 8.04 37.99
C GLY A 180 -5.54 8.12 37.46
N VAL A 181 -5.83 7.49 36.34
CA VAL A 181 -7.16 7.49 35.73
C VAL A 181 -8.01 6.38 36.34
N ALA A 182 -9.15 6.73 36.95
CA ALA A 182 -10.04 5.73 37.53
C ALA A 182 -10.74 4.95 36.41
N CYS A 183 -10.48 3.65 36.29
CA CYS A 183 -11.10 2.80 35.27
C CYS A 183 -11.58 1.46 35.85
N ARG A 184 -12.62 0.89 35.25
CA ARG A 184 -13.15 -0.44 35.59
C ARG A 184 -13.50 -1.20 34.32
N ARG A 185 -13.06 -2.44 34.20
CA ARG A 185 -13.50 -3.33 33.11
C ARG A 185 -14.88 -3.90 33.42
N GLN A 186 -15.79 -3.81 32.46
CA GLN A 186 -17.13 -4.41 32.51
C GLN A 186 -17.37 -5.22 31.23
N GLY A 187 -17.14 -6.53 31.30
CA GLY A 187 -17.26 -7.41 30.13
C GLY A 187 -16.24 -7.07 29.03
N LYS A 188 -16.73 -6.69 27.85
CA LYS A 188 -15.92 -6.28 26.69
C LYS A 188 -15.46 -4.81 26.77
N ASP A 189 -16.10 -4.03 27.62
CA ASP A 189 -15.88 -2.60 27.71
C ASP A 189 -14.97 -2.22 28.87
N LEU A 190 -14.25 -1.13 28.68
CA LEU A 190 -13.48 -0.43 29.69
C LEU A 190 -14.19 0.88 30.01
N LEU A 191 -14.70 0.99 31.23
CA LEU A 191 -15.23 2.23 31.77
C LEU A 191 -14.08 3.07 32.30
N VAL A 192 -13.96 4.31 31.83
CA VAL A 192 -12.89 5.24 32.20
C VAL A 192 -13.53 6.52 32.71
N LYS A 193 -13.23 6.91 33.95
CA LYS A 193 -13.70 8.15 34.53
C LYS A 193 -12.87 9.31 33.95
N LEU A 194 -13.53 10.21 33.25
CA LEU A 194 -12.94 11.39 32.64
C LEU A 194 -12.78 12.50 33.68
N ALA A 195 -11.91 13.48 33.42
CA ALA A 195 -11.73 14.61 34.33
C ALA A 195 -12.98 15.52 34.41
N SER A 196 -13.87 15.45 33.42
CA SER A 196 -15.21 16.06 33.42
C SER A 196 -16.16 15.46 34.48
N GLY A 197 -15.79 14.32 35.09
CA GLY A 197 -16.63 13.58 36.02
C GLY A 197 -17.47 12.48 35.36
N GLU A 198 -17.53 12.47 34.03
CA GLU A 198 -18.24 11.48 33.22
C GLU A 198 -17.52 10.12 33.18
N VAL A 199 -18.23 9.07 32.77
CA VAL A 199 -17.67 7.74 32.55
C VAL A 199 -17.71 7.43 31.05
N GLY A 200 -16.56 7.52 30.39
CA GLY A 200 -16.39 7.09 29.01
C GLY A 200 -16.38 5.56 28.92
N ARG A 201 -17.11 4.99 27.97
CA ARG A 201 -17.13 3.56 27.69
C ARG A 201 -16.33 3.29 26.42
N VAL A 202 -15.33 2.42 26.53
CA VAL A 202 -14.45 2.09 25.40
C VAL A 202 -14.43 0.59 25.17
N ASP A 203 -14.75 0.15 23.95
CA ASP A 203 -14.65 -1.25 23.59
C ASP A 203 -13.19 -1.66 23.44
N VAL A 204 -12.75 -2.60 24.28
CA VAL A 204 -11.34 -3.04 24.31
C VAL A 204 -10.99 -3.81 23.04
N ALA A 205 -11.95 -4.49 22.41
CA ALA A 205 -11.71 -5.22 21.17
C ALA A 205 -11.42 -4.26 20.00
N SER A 206 -12.16 -3.16 19.89
CA SER A 206 -11.93 -2.13 18.87
C SER A 206 -10.58 -1.44 19.04
N LEU A 207 -10.20 -1.09 20.29
CA LEU A 207 -8.87 -0.54 20.57
C LEU A 207 -7.74 -1.52 20.22
N TYR A 208 -7.99 -2.82 20.41
CA TYR A 208 -7.04 -3.87 20.05
C TYR A 208 -6.91 -4.05 18.55
N VAL A 209 -8.01 -3.96 17.79
CA VAL A 209 -7.99 -3.99 16.32
C VAL A 209 -7.20 -2.78 15.80
N ALA A 210 -7.48 -1.57 16.29
CA ALA A 210 -6.71 -0.37 15.92
C ALA A 210 -5.21 -0.49 16.26
N TYR A 211 -4.87 -1.09 17.41
CA TYR A 211 -3.48 -1.40 17.77
C TYR A 211 -2.85 -2.43 16.82
N ARG A 212 -3.58 -3.48 16.47
CA ARG A 212 -3.13 -4.57 15.59
C ARG A 212 -2.89 -4.07 14.16
N ASP A 213 -3.75 -3.18 13.70
CA ASP A 213 -3.69 -2.63 12.35
C ASP A 213 -2.68 -1.46 12.26
N GLY A 214 -2.22 -0.95 13.41
CA GLY A 214 -1.18 0.07 13.54
C GLY A 214 0.25 -0.47 13.56
N SER A 215 1.22 0.39 13.23
CA SER A 215 2.65 0.05 13.19
C SER A 215 3.42 0.40 14.47
N GLN A 216 2.72 0.82 15.54
CA GLN A 216 3.34 1.28 16.78
C GLN A 216 3.64 0.13 17.76
N GLU A 217 4.72 0.25 18.54
CA GLU A 217 4.99 -0.65 19.66
C GLU A 217 3.93 -0.51 20.76
N LEU A 218 3.52 -1.61 21.40
CA LEU A 218 2.48 -1.64 22.44
C LEU A 218 2.63 -0.53 23.48
N GLY A 219 3.84 -0.35 24.02
CA GLY A 219 4.09 0.65 25.06
C GLY A 219 3.87 2.08 24.56
N THR A 220 4.27 2.38 23.32
CA THR A 220 4.12 3.70 22.70
C THR A 220 2.67 3.97 22.35
N TYR A 221 1.98 3.00 21.76
CA TYR A 221 0.55 3.08 21.44
C TYR A 221 -0.28 3.31 22.70
N VAL A 222 -0.08 2.50 23.75
CA VAL A 222 -0.80 2.62 25.02
C VAL A 222 -0.53 3.96 25.71
N ARG A 223 0.71 4.46 25.70
CA ARG A 223 1.01 5.80 26.25
C ARG A 223 0.28 6.92 25.49
N GLY A 224 0.30 6.87 24.16
CA GLY A 224 -0.43 7.82 23.32
C GLY A 224 -1.94 7.76 23.52
N LEU A 225 -2.49 6.55 23.70
CA LEU A 225 -3.91 6.36 24.00
C LEU A 225 -4.28 6.97 25.37
N VAL A 226 -3.47 6.73 26.40
CA VAL A 226 -3.69 7.31 27.74
C VAL A 226 -3.54 8.82 27.74
N ALA A 227 -2.59 9.38 27.00
CA ALA A 227 -2.42 10.82 26.84
C ALA A 227 -3.66 11.46 26.17
N ARG A 228 -4.16 10.86 25.09
CA ARG A 228 -5.38 11.31 24.40
C ARG A 228 -6.62 11.19 25.28
N LEU A 229 -6.79 10.11 26.03
CA LEU A 229 -7.90 9.99 27.01
C LEU A 229 -7.87 11.09 28.08
N ARG A 230 -6.67 11.58 28.43
CA ARG A 230 -6.50 12.73 29.33
C ARG A 230 -6.80 14.06 28.65
N GLU A 231 -6.38 14.26 27.40
CA GLU A 231 -6.65 15.48 26.62
C GLU A 231 -8.13 15.61 26.21
N LEU A 232 -8.79 14.50 25.88
CA LEU A 232 -10.23 14.41 25.61
C LEU A 232 -11.09 14.81 26.82
N SER A 233 -10.51 14.91 28.01
CA SER A 233 -11.18 15.45 29.19
C SER A 233 -11.17 16.99 29.26
N GLY A 234 -10.60 17.69 28.27
CA GLY A 234 -10.39 19.13 28.28
C GLY A 234 -11.01 19.92 27.10
N LEU A 235 -11.76 19.28 26.19
CA LEU A 235 -12.46 19.98 25.12
C LEU A 235 -13.67 20.75 25.68
N ALA A 236 -13.43 21.96 26.16
CA ALA A 236 -14.45 23.00 26.06
C ALA A 236 -14.81 23.12 24.57
N VAL A 237 -16.08 22.91 24.25
CA VAL A 237 -16.62 23.04 22.90
C VAL A 237 -16.47 24.50 22.48
N ASP A 238 -15.35 24.86 21.88
CA ASP A 238 -15.20 26.16 21.23
C ASP A 238 -16.05 26.15 19.95
N ALA A 239 -16.93 27.14 19.82
CA ALA A 239 -17.95 27.23 18.79
C ALA A 239 -17.37 27.18 17.37
N GLY A 240 -16.15 27.71 17.16
CA GLY A 240 -15.47 27.67 15.87
C GLY A 240 -15.03 26.26 15.43
N THR A 241 -14.68 25.40 16.38
CA THR A 241 -14.27 24.00 16.10
C THR A 241 -15.47 23.11 15.81
N LEU A 242 -16.61 23.41 16.46
CA LEU A 242 -17.87 22.72 16.23
C LEU A 242 -18.42 23.01 14.82
N GLU A 243 -18.28 24.26 14.34
CA GLU A 243 -18.78 24.66 13.03
C GLU A 243 -18.20 23.84 11.88
N ALA A 244 -16.89 23.58 11.88
CA ALA A 244 -16.26 22.84 10.77
C ALA A 244 -16.47 21.32 10.83
N ARG A 245 -16.59 20.74 12.04
CA ARG A 245 -16.49 19.29 12.27
C ARG A 245 -17.82 18.59 12.54
N LEU A 246 -18.90 19.33 12.76
CA LEU A 246 -20.19 18.72 13.08
C LEU A 246 -20.80 18.03 11.85
N ARG A 247 -21.20 16.76 12.01
CA ARG A 247 -21.88 15.96 10.98
C ARG A 247 -23.11 15.23 11.56
N PRO A 248 -24.22 15.12 10.81
CA PRO A 248 -25.30 14.23 11.18
C PRO A 248 -24.95 12.78 10.79
N VAL A 249 -25.44 11.81 11.55
CA VAL A 249 -25.27 10.37 11.29
C VAL A 249 -26.59 9.64 11.50
N LEU A 250 -26.86 8.62 10.68
CA LEU A 250 -28.13 7.88 10.67
C LEU A 250 -27.98 6.57 11.44
N ARG A 251 -28.92 6.27 12.33
CA ARG A 251 -28.90 5.06 13.16
C ARG A 251 -30.25 4.34 13.14
N PRO A 252 -30.28 3.02 13.38
CA PRO A 252 -31.54 2.30 13.59
C PRO A 252 -32.30 2.84 14.80
N GLY A 253 -33.63 2.68 14.83
CA GLY A 253 -34.43 2.98 16.01
C GLY A 253 -33.99 2.16 17.23
N GLY A 254 -34.05 2.76 18.42
CA GLY A 254 -33.60 2.13 19.68
C GLY A 254 -32.11 2.33 19.99
N PHE A 255 -31.36 3.02 19.12
CA PHE A 255 -29.92 3.26 19.31
C PHE A 255 -29.61 4.21 20.47
N GLU A 256 -30.58 4.99 20.96
CA GLU A 256 -30.46 5.86 22.13
C GLU A 256 -30.03 5.09 23.40
N THR A 257 -30.38 3.80 23.49
CA THR A 257 -29.94 2.92 24.59
C THR A 257 -28.43 2.67 24.57
N GLN A 258 -27.80 2.73 23.40
CA GLN A 258 -26.37 2.54 23.20
C GLN A 258 -25.59 3.86 23.27
N ALA A 259 -26.25 4.98 22.93
CA ALA A 259 -25.71 6.33 22.96
C ALA A 259 -26.44 7.21 24.00
N ALA A 260 -26.50 6.74 25.24
CA ALA A 260 -27.24 7.43 26.30
C ALA A 260 -26.70 8.86 26.53
N GLY A 261 -27.59 9.85 26.49
CA GLY A 261 -27.24 11.27 26.66
C GLY A 261 -26.76 11.97 25.38
N ALA A 262 -26.61 11.25 24.26
CA ALA A 262 -26.30 11.85 22.98
C ALA A 262 -27.50 12.63 22.42
N LEU A 263 -27.21 13.78 21.84
CA LEU A 263 -28.17 14.58 21.10
C LEU A 263 -28.60 13.83 19.85
N HIS A 264 -29.91 13.66 19.70
CA HIS A 264 -30.51 13.00 18.55
C HIS A 264 -31.92 13.53 18.31
N ARG A 265 -32.49 13.19 17.15
CA ARG A 265 -33.90 13.42 16.82
C ARG A 265 -34.43 12.33 15.90
N PRO A 266 -35.76 12.17 15.81
CA PRO A 266 -36.38 11.28 14.84
C PRO A 266 -35.94 11.60 13.40
N GLY A 267 -35.63 10.55 12.66
CA GLY A 267 -35.29 10.54 11.24
C GLY A 267 -36.35 9.85 10.39
N PRO A 268 -36.12 9.73 9.07
CA PRO A 268 -37.04 9.04 8.17
C PRO A 268 -37.08 7.53 8.41
N ALA A 269 -38.13 6.87 7.95
CA ALA A 269 -38.27 5.40 8.00
C ALA A 269 -38.10 4.76 9.40
N GLY A 270 -38.38 5.49 10.49
CA GLY A 270 -38.18 4.98 11.85
C GLY A 270 -36.70 4.89 12.28
N LEU A 271 -35.82 5.57 11.55
CA LEU A 271 -34.41 5.75 11.89
C LEU A 271 -34.24 6.99 12.77
N GLU A 272 -33.08 7.12 13.38
CA GLU A 272 -32.72 8.23 14.27
C GLU A 272 -31.53 9.00 13.70
N VAL A 273 -31.55 10.33 13.82
CA VAL A 273 -30.45 11.21 13.42
C VAL A 273 -29.69 11.64 14.67
N PHE A 274 -28.42 11.24 14.77
CA PHE A 274 -27.50 11.66 15.81
C PHE A 274 -26.51 12.68 15.26
N TYR A 275 -25.89 13.47 16.15
CA TYR A 275 -24.87 14.45 15.76
C TYR A 275 -23.52 14.05 16.32
N VAL A 276 -22.50 14.11 15.46
CA VAL A 276 -21.14 13.73 15.83
C VAL A 276 -20.15 14.82 15.47
N LEU A 277 -19.08 14.93 16.25
CA LEU A 277 -17.90 15.69 15.87
C LEU A 277 -16.94 14.76 15.11
N GLU A 278 -16.63 15.17 13.88
CA GLU A 278 -15.71 14.48 12.98
C GLU A 278 -14.32 14.37 13.63
N ASP A 279 -13.85 13.15 13.87
CA ASP A 279 -12.46 12.83 14.23
C ASP A 279 -11.98 11.66 13.37
N ALA A 280 -10.73 11.71 12.94
CA ALA A 280 -10.15 10.72 12.01
C ALA A 280 -10.13 9.30 12.60
N GLU A 281 -10.18 9.16 13.93
CA GLU A 281 -10.08 7.87 14.61
C GLU A 281 -11.28 7.52 15.51
N PHE A 282 -12.18 8.48 15.79
CA PHE A 282 -13.25 8.31 16.77
C PHE A 282 -14.58 8.94 16.32
N VAL A 283 -15.70 8.27 16.61
CA VAL A 283 -17.05 8.84 16.44
C VAL A 283 -17.48 9.44 17.78
N HIS A 284 -17.48 10.77 17.88
CA HIS A 284 -17.87 11.49 19.10
C HIS A 284 -19.30 11.98 19.01
N TYR A 285 -20.24 11.30 19.66
CA TYR A 285 -21.61 11.77 19.76
C TYR A 285 -21.68 13.03 20.64
N LEU A 286 -22.32 14.08 20.12
CA LEU A 286 -22.49 15.33 20.84
C LEU A 286 -23.47 15.13 22.02
N PRO A 287 -23.08 15.41 23.27
CA PRO A 287 -24.00 15.27 24.41
C PRO A 287 -25.10 16.34 24.37
N GLY A 288 -26.34 15.96 24.65
CA GLY A 288 -27.47 16.91 24.70
C GLY A 288 -27.29 18.02 25.73
N ASP A 289 -26.67 17.69 26.87
CA ASP A 289 -26.46 18.62 27.99
C ASP A 289 -25.31 19.62 27.74
N SER A 290 -24.48 19.39 26.72
CA SER A 290 -23.33 20.23 26.38
C SER A 290 -23.69 21.54 25.65
N LEU A 291 -24.94 21.65 25.20
CA LEU A 291 -25.42 22.77 24.38
C LEU A 291 -25.60 24.07 25.17
N GLY A 292 -26.14 23.96 26.38
CA GLY A 292 -26.45 25.11 27.24
C GLY A 292 -25.22 25.99 27.57
N PRO A 293 -24.12 25.40 28.08
CA PRO A 293 -22.89 26.14 28.36
C PRO A 293 -22.24 26.78 27.12
N ALA A 294 -22.48 26.22 25.93
CA ALA A 294 -21.98 26.72 24.65
C ALA A 294 -22.92 27.76 23.99
N GLY A 295 -24.09 28.04 24.58
CA GLY A 295 -25.08 28.97 24.02
C GLY A 295 -25.74 28.50 22.72
N LEU A 296 -25.71 27.19 22.43
CA LEU A 296 -26.27 26.59 21.22
C LEU A 296 -27.61 25.93 21.52
N SER A 297 -28.56 25.97 20.57
CA SER A 297 -29.80 25.19 20.64
C SER A 297 -29.68 23.90 19.82
N ALA A 298 -30.52 22.91 20.12
CA ALA A 298 -30.55 21.65 19.36
C ALA A 298 -30.89 21.90 17.87
N GLU A 299 -31.77 22.86 17.60
CA GLU A 299 -32.15 23.29 16.25
C GLU A 299 -30.99 23.95 15.52
N ALA A 300 -30.19 24.77 16.21
CA ALA A 300 -29.01 25.39 15.64
C ALA A 300 -27.94 24.35 15.25
N VAL A 301 -27.75 23.33 16.10
CA VAL A 301 -26.87 22.20 15.84
C VAL A 301 -27.35 21.38 14.65
N ASP A 302 -28.65 21.07 14.57
CA ASP A 302 -29.22 20.37 13.41
C ASP A 302 -28.98 21.17 12.13
N ALA A 303 -29.40 22.44 12.10
CA ALA A 303 -29.23 23.30 10.93
C ALA A 303 -27.76 23.40 10.48
N LEU A 304 -26.83 23.50 11.42
CA LEU A 304 -25.39 23.51 11.14
C LEU A 304 -24.90 22.18 10.55
N ALA A 305 -25.27 21.06 11.16
CA ALA A 305 -24.86 19.72 10.72
C ALA A 305 -25.31 19.45 9.28
N TRP A 306 -26.58 19.76 8.96
CA TRP A 306 -27.11 19.60 7.60
C TRP A 306 -26.47 20.56 6.60
N ARG A 307 -26.23 21.82 7.00
CA ARG A 307 -25.52 22.79 6.15
C ARG A 307 -24.12 22.29 5.77
N ASN A 308 -23.38 21.74 6.73
CA ASN A 308 -22.04 21.19 6.49
C ASN A 308 -22.05 20.02 5.52
N LEU A 309 -23.04 19.14 5.65
CA LEU A 309 -23.19 17.99 4.77
C LEU A 309 -23.59 18.42 3.35
N GLU A 310 -24.53 19.36 3.22
CA GLU A 310 -24.98 19.92 1.93
C GLU A 310 -23.87 20.73 1.22
N ALA A 311 -22.86 21.22 1.94
CA ALA A 311 -21.71 21.88 1.33
C ALA A 311 -20.82 20.91 0.52
N HIS A 312 -20.83 19.62 0.86
CA HIS A 312 -20.00 18.59 0.21
C HIS A 312 -20.85 17.34 -0.11
N PRO A 313 -21.85 17.47 -1.00
CA PRO A 313 -22.80 16.42 -1.31
C PRO A 313 -22.12 15.25 -2.05
N ALA A 314 -22.44 14.03 -1.62
CA ALA A 314 -21.95 12.82 -2.26
C ALA A 314 -22.28 12.77 -3.76
N PRO A 315 -21.34 12.35 -4.63
CA PRO A 315 -21.65 12.10 -6.01
C PRO A 315 -22.47 10.81 -6.18
N VAL A 316 -23.29 10.79 -7.23
CA VAL A 316 -24.01 9.59 -7.68
C VAL A 316 -23.19 8.96 -8.79
N ARG A 317 -22.89 7.66 -8.68
CA ARG A 317 -22.09 6.91 -9.65
C ARG A 317 -22.82 5.63 -10.07
N PRO A 318 -22.83 5.25 -11.36
CA PRO A 318 -23.29 3.93 -11.75
C PRO A 318 -22.36 2.84 -11.19
N VAL A 319 -22.94 1.75 -10.71
CA VAL A 319 -22.20 0.63 -10.09
C VAL A 319 -22.76 -0.72 -10.52
N VAL A 320 -21.92 -1.73 -10.61
CA VAL A 320 -22.35 -3.12 -10.86
C VAL A 320 -22.06 -3.97 -9.64
N LEU A 321 -22.86 -5.01 -9.44
CA LEU A 321 -22.60 -6.04 -8.45
C LEU A 321 -21.84 -7.18 -9.13
N ASP A 322 -20.57 -7.34 -8.76
CA ASP A 322 -19.71 -8.41 -9.25
C ASP A 322 -19.41 -9.36 -8.09
N GLU A 323 -19.92 -10.59 -8.16
CA GLU A 323 -19.82 -11.60 -7.09
C GLU A 323 -20.20 -11.08 -5.67
N GLY A 324 -21.15 -10.15 -5.59
CA GLY A 324 -21.60 -9.55 -4.32
C GLY A 324 -20.76 -8.36 -3.84
N GLN A 325 -19.72 -7.97 -4.59
CA GLN A 325 -18.96 -6.74 -4.39
C GLN A 325 -19.53 -5.60 -5.23
N VAL A 326 -19.49 -4.38 -4.69
CA VAL A 326 -19.91 -3.17 -5.40
C VAL A 326 -18.72 -2.60 -6.16
N VAL A 327 -18.80 -2.55 -7.49
CA VAL A 327 -17.74 -2.04 -8.36
C VAL A 327 -18.27 -0.86 -9.19
N LEU A 328 -17.44 0.15 -9.43
CA LEU A 328 -17.80 1.26 -10.33
C LEU A 328 -18.02 0.74 -11.74
N ALA A 329 -19.11 1.18 -12.38
CA ALA A 329 -19.43 0.78 -13.75
C ALA A 329 -19.12 1.92 -14.73
N GLU A 330 -18.55 1.60 -15.90
CA GLU A 330 -18.33 2.57 -16.98
C GLU A 330 -19.64 2.95 -17.70
N THR A 331 -20.61 2.04 -17.70
CA THR A 331 -21.95 2.21 -18.28
C THR A 331 -23.04 1.89 -17.26
N PHE A 332 -24.25 2.39 -17.48
CA PHE A 332 -25.37 2.12 -16.58
C PHE A 332 -25.72 0.62 -16.54
N SER A 333 -25.86 0.10 -15.33
CA SER A 333 -25.97 -1.32 -14.97
C SER A 333 -27.30 -1.67 -14.28
N GLY A 334 -28.22 -0.71 -14.13
CA GLY A 334 -29.43 -0.84 -13.30
C GLY A 334 -29.27 -0.28 -11.88
N LEU A 335 -28.04 -0.06 -11.43
CA LEU A 335 -27.71 0.34 -10.06
C LEU A 335 -26.87 1.61 -10.03
N TRP A 336 -27.11 2.43 -9.01
CA TRP A 336 -26.28 3.57 -8.65
C TRP A 336 -25.82 3.46 -7.20
N ALA A 337 -24.65 4.01 -6.92
CA ALA A 337 -24.20 4.29 -5.58
C ALA A 337 -24.13 5.79 -5.36
N VAL A 338 -24.70 6.25 -4.25
CA VAL A 338 -24.36 7.53 -3.64
C VAL A 338 -23.09 7.24 -2.83
N ALA A 339 -21.93 7.60 -3.36
CA ALA A 339 -20.63 7.14 -2.84
C ALA A 339 -19.60 8.27 -2.84
N GLY A 340 -18.87 8.42 -1.75
CA GLY A 340 -17.97 9.55 -1.53
C GLY A 340 -18.70 10.72 -0.87
N GLY A 341 -18.06 11.38 0.08
CA GLY A 341 -18.66 12.36 0.99
C GLY A 341 -17.68 12.61 2.13
N ASP A 342 -18.17 12.99 3.31
CA ASP A 342 -17.37 13.18 4.53
C ASP A 342 -16.62 11.92 5.02
N GLY A 343 -16.84 10.76 4.40
CA GLY A 343 -16.21 9.49 4.78
C GLY A 343 -16.86 8.81 5.99
N TYR A 344 -17.99 9.34 6.48
CA TYR A 344 -18.65 8.82 7.68
C TYR A 344 -20.02 8.22 7.38
N ASP A 345 -21.00 9.08 7.10
CA ASP A 345 -22.40 8.67 7.03
C ASP A 345 -23.22 9.50 6.04
N GLY A 346 -22.57 10.50 5.42
CA GLY A 346 -23.21 11.43 4.50
C GLY A 346 -23.89 10.74 3.32
N ALA A 347 -23.41 9.56 2.91
CA ALA A 347 -24.00 8.79 1.82
C ALA A 347 -25.39 8.24 2.15
N ARG A 348 -25.66 7.86 3.42
CA ARG A 348 -26.93 7.26 3.87
C ARG A 348 -28.04 8.27 4.13
N LEU A 349 -27.67 9.53 4.34
CA LEU A 349 -28.62 10.59 4.69
C LEU A 349 -29.44 11.09 3.50
N LEU A 350 -28.99 10.84 2.27
CA LEU A 350 -29.69 11.21 1.04
C LEU A 350 -30.25 12.64 1.11
N THR A 351 -29.35 13.61 1.33
CA THR A 351 -29.58 15.07 1.37
C THR A 351 -30.41 15.60 0.20
N ALA A 352 -30.91 16.84 0.29
CA ALA A 352 -31.71 17.42 -0.78
C ALA A 352 -30.94 17.47 -2.11
N GLU A 353 -29.67 17.85 -2.07
CA GLU A 353 -28.79 17.87 -3.24
C GLU A 353 -28.50 16.46 -3.79
N GLN A 354 -28.23 15.48 -2.92
CA GLN A 354 -28.07 14.07 -3.34
C GLN A 354 -29.35 13.53 -4.00
N ARG A 355 -30.53 13.85 -3.46
CA ARG A 355 -31.82 13.46 -4.06
C ARG A 355 -32.03 14.13 -5.42
N GLY A 356 -31.68 15.41 -5.55
CA GLY A 356 -31.70 16.11 -6.84
C GLY A 356 -30.81 15.41 -7.88
N ARG A 357 -29.60 14.99 -7.48
CA ARG A 357 -28.69 14.21 -8.35
C ARG A 357 -29.28 12.85 -8.71
N LEU A 358 -29.89 12.16 -7.76
CA LEU A 358 -30.58 10.90 -8.03
C LEU A 358 -31.70 11.08 -9.05
N VAL A 359 -32.48 12.17 -8.97
CA VAL A 359 -33.50 12.49 -9.97
C VAL A 359 -32.88 12.75 -11.36
N LEU A 360 -31.74 13.44 -11.43
CA LEU A 360 -31.03 13.65 -12.71
C LEU A 360 -30.55 12.34 -13.36
N HIS A 361 -30.16 11.35 -12.56
CA HIS A 361 -29.67 10.06 -13.06
C HIS A 361 -30.78 9.03 -13.30
N ALA A 362 -31.68 8.88 -12.34
CA ALA A 362 -32.71 7.85 -12.33
C ALA A 362 -34.07 8.31 -12.85
N GLY A 363 -34.32 9.63 -12.92
CA GLY A 363 -35.62 10.22 -13.19
C GLY A 363 -36.46 10.41 -11.92
N GLU A 364 -37.58 11.11 -12.04
CA GLU A 364 -38.58 11.26 -10.96
C GLU A 364 -39.42 9.97 -10.85
N VAL A 365 -38.81 8.94 -10.26
CA VAL A 365 -39.43 7.62 -10.06
C VAL A 365 -39.16 7.10 -8.66
N SER A 366 -39.97 6.15 -8.19
CA SER A 366 -39.72 5.47 -6.92
C SER A 366 -38.44 4.64 -7.00
N LEU A 367 -37.55 4.83 -6.02
CA LEU A 367 -36.27 4.14 -5.93
C LEU A 367 -36.27 3.13 -4.77
N ARG A 368 -35.66 1.98 -5.01
CA ARG A 368 -35.28 1.02 -3.97
C ARG A 368 -33.93 1.42 -3.42
N VAL A 369 -33.78 1.45 -2.09
CA VAL A 369 -32.59 1.95 -1.39
C VAL A 369 -32.08 0.91 -0.41
N HIS A 370 -30.76 0.73 -0.35
CA HIS A 370 -30.06 -0.17 0.58
C HIS A 370 -28.98 0.59 1.35
N LEU A 371 -29.07 0.59 2.69
CA LEU A 371 -28.26 1.39 3.62
C LEU A 371 -27.24 0.55 4.44
N GLY A 372 -26.92 -0.64 3.95
CA GLY A 372 -26.09 -1.62 4.67
C GLY A 372 -24.61 -1.26 4.85
N TRP A 373 -24.11 -0.18 4.24
CA TRP A 373 -22.73 0.30 4.42
C TRP A 373 -22.73 1.78 4.72
N ARG A 374 -21.70 2.23 5.43
CA ARG A 374 -21.58 3.62 5.87
C ARG A 374 -21.04 4.53 4.78
N GLU A 375 -20.17 3.95 3.96
CA GLU A 375 -19.36 4.62 2.95
C GLU A 375 -20.17 4.94 1.68
N PHE A 376 -21.24 4.18 1.42
CA PHE A 376 -22.09 4.36 0.26
C PHE A 376 -23.52 3.86 0.48
N THR A 377 -24.45 4.41 -0.29
CA THR A 377 -25.84 3.94 -0.39
C THR A 377 -26.13 3.44 -1.79
N LEU A 378 -26.67 2.23 -1.90
CA LEU A 378 -27.04 1.65 -3.18
C LEU A 378 -28.51 1.94 -3.49
N VAL A 379 -28.79 2.29 -4.74
CA VAL A 379 -30.14 2.56 -5.22
C VAL A 379 -30.38 1.97 -6.61
N CYS A 380 -31.61 1.52 -6.86
CA CYS A 380 -32.10 1.20 -8.21
C CYS A 380 -33.53 1.71 -8.38
N ARG A 381 -34.02 1.71 -9.64
CA ARG A 381 -35.43 2.00 -9.90
C ARG A 381 -36.29 0.85 -9.38
N GLU A 382 -37.42 1.17 -8.75
CA GLU A 382 -38.35 0.14 -8.27
C GLU A 382 -38.97 -0.68 -9.42
N SER A 383 -39.01 -0.11 -10.63
CA SER A 383 -39.42 -0.82 -11.85
C SER A 383 -38.37 -1.82 -12.38
N ASP A 384 -37.13 -1.79 -11.88
CA ASP A 384 -36.05 -2.68 -12.29
C ASP A 384 -36.04 -3.91 -11.38
N THR A 385 -36.83 -4.93 -11.77
CA THR A 385 -36.97 -6.17 -10.99
C THR A 385 -35.63 -6.88 -10.76
N PRO A 386 -34.76 -7.08 -11.78
CA PRO A 386 -33.45 -7.69 -11.57
C PRO A 386 -32.58 -6.94 -10.55
N ALA A 387 -32.52 -5.61 -10.64
CA ALA A 387 -31.74 -4.81 -9.69
C ALA A 387 -32.32 -4.86 -8.27
N CYS A 388 -33.66 -4.83 -8.13
CA CYS A 388 -34.34 -4.99 -6.84
C CYS A 388 -34.02 -6.34 -6.19
N GLU A 389 -34.07 -7.44 -6.96
CA GLU A 389 -33.72 -8.78 -6.47
C GLU A 389 -32.24 -8.92 -6.11
N ALA A 390 -31.36 -8.22 -6.82
CA ALA A 390 -29.95 -8.16 -6.50
C ALA A 390 -29.71 -7.42 -5.18
N LEU A 391 -30.32 -6.25 -4.97
CA LEU A 391 -30.24 -5.50 -3.70
C LEU A 391 -30.80 -6.30 -2.52
N ALA A 392 -31.90 -7.04 -2.70
CA ALA A 392 -32.50 -7.83 -1.63
C ALA A 392 -31.64 -9.00 -1.16
N ARG A 393 -30.70 -9.46 -2.00
CA ARG A 393 -29.77 -10.54 -1.65
C ARG A 393 -28.47 -10.05 -1.02
N LEU A 394 -28.23 -8.73 -1.01
CA LEU A 394 -27.05 -8.17 -0.39
C LEU A 394 -27.18 -8.18 1.14
N GLY A 395 -26.08 -8.51 1.80
CA GLY A 395 -25.91 -8.27 3.24
C GLY A 395 -25.55 -6.80 3.52
N GLY A 396 -25.13 -6.52 4.74
CA GLY A 396 -24.56 -5.24 5.13
C GLY A 396 -23.37 -5.42 6.04
N ALA A 397 -22.62 -4.34 6.26
CA ALA A 397 -21.62 -4.27 7.31
C ALA A 397 -22.28 -4.43 8.71
N PRO A 398 -21.55 -4.91 9.74
CA PRO A 398 -22.08 -5.05 11.09
C PRO A 398 -22.64 -3.76 11.72
N ASP A 399 -22.15 -2.60 11.26
CA ASP A 399 -22.58 -1.25 11.65
C ASP A 399 -23.45 -0.55 10.58
N GLY A 400 -23.87 -1.31 9.56
CA GLY A 400 -24.84 -0.92 8.55
C GLY A 400 -26.27 -0.79 9.11
N ILE A 401 -27.14 -0.14 8.34
CA ILE A 401 -28.57 -0.13 8.64
C ILE A 401 -29.21 -1.27 7.84
N PRO A 402 -29.72 -2.33 8.51
CA PRO A 402 -30.30 -3.47 7.81
C PRO A 402 -31.66 -3.11 7.21
N GLY A 403 -32.02 -3.81 6.15
CA GLY A 403 -33.32 -3.69 5.48
C GLY A 403 -33.27 -2.93 4.16
N LEU A 404 -34.42 -2.91 3.49
CA LEU A 404 -34.63 -2.16 2.26
C LEU A 404 -35.58 -1.00 2.53
N PHE A 405 -35.37 0.07 1.79
CA PHE A 405 -36.15 1.29 1.91
C PHE A 405 -36.66 1.70 0.53
N ARG A 406 -37.74 2.48 0.51
CA ARG A 406 -38.27 3.14 -0.68
C ARG A 406 -38.05 4.63 -0.54
N LEU A 407 -37.48 5.25 -1.58
CA LEU A 407 -37.41 6.70 -1.72
C LEU A 407 -38.41 7.13 -2.80
N GLU A 408 -39.44 7.87 -2.40
CA GLU A 408 -40.50 8.37 -3.28
C GLU A 408 -40.88 9.79 -2.86
N GLY A 409 -40.96 10.72 -3.82
CA GLY A 409 -41.30 12.12 -3.54
C GLY A 409 -40.39 12.79 -2.50
N GLY A 410 -39.13 12.37 -2.41
CA GLY A 410 -38.15 12.84 -1.42
C GLY A 410 -38.32 12.25 -0.01
N THR A 411 -39.29 11.36 0.20
CA THR A 411 -39.55 10.69 1.47
C THR A 411 -38.97 9.29 1.45
N LEU A 412 -38.21 8.93 2.49
CA LEU A 412 -37.68 7.59 2.67
C LEU A 412 -38.55 6.80 3.66
N THR A 413 -39.03 5.63 3.25
CA THR A 413 -39.88 4.73 4.05
C THR A 413 -39.29 3.32 4.09
N SER A 414 -39.40 2.63 5.23
CA SER A 414 -39.02 1.21 5.33
C SER A 414 -39.96 0.34 4.50
N LEU A 415 -39.44 -0.73 3.91
CA LEU A 415 -40.19 -1.72 3.15
C LEU A 415 -40.49 -3.00 3.94
#